data_AF-A0A7K4GNG1-F1
#
_entry.id   AF-A0A7K4GNG1-F1
#
_cell.length_a   1.000
_cell.length_b   1.000
_cell.length_c   1.000
_cell.angle_alpha   90.00
_cell.angle_beta   90.00
_cell.angle_gamma   90.00
#
_symmetry.space_group_name_H-M   'P 1'
#
loop_
_entity.id
_entity.type
_entity.pdbx_description
1 polymer ?
#
loop_
_entity_poly.entity_id
_entity_poly.type
_entity_poly.pdbx_seq_one_letter_code
_entity_poly.pdbx_strand_id
1 'polypeptide(L)'
;MEKFVYNETSKELMKQHDVVNALMNGDSITALLVFFPLTMIMEELIFRYYLIGLLLNELMVGFKLAIVVSSLTFSIYHVHIWFRFKDKNILISYLISSFLLGIYNGFILLTLGVFACIIVHTFLVLILYYNFYKKLSK
;
A
#
# COMPACT_ATOMS: atom_id res chain seq x y z
N MET A 1 4.45 -8.76 7.63
CA MET A 1 5.38 -8.88 6.48
C MET A 1 6.62 -9.71 6.79
N GLU A 2 7.35 -9.46 7.89
CA GLU A 2 8.64 -10.12 8.16
C GLU A 2 8.61 -11.66 8.23
N LYS A 3 7.56 -12.28 8.77
CA LYS A 3 7.53 -13.75 8.88
C LYS A 3 7.24 -14.47 7.55
N PHE A 4 6.70 -13.74 6.57
CA PHE A 4 6.17 -14.32 5.33
C PHE A 4 7.14 -14.09 4.16
N VAL A 5 7.75 -12.91 4.05
CA VAL A 5 8.61 -12.54 2.89
C VAL A 5 10.06 -13.04 3.01
N TYR A 6 10.44 -13.71 4.10
CA TYR A 6 11.85 -13.99 4.43
C TYR A 6 12.36 -15.38 4.05
N ASN A 7 11.76 -16.04 3.06
CA ASN A 7 12.48 -17.10 2.36
C ASN A 7 13.45 -16.45 1.33
N GLU A 8 14.57 -17.11 1.04
CA GLU A 8 15.61 -16.54 0.15
C GLU A 8 15.08 -16.23 -1.25
N THR A 9 14.16 -17.03 -1.78
CA THR A 9 13.52 -16.81 -3.08
C THR A 9 12.67 -15.52 -3.10
N SER A 10 11.86 -15.28 -2.06
CA SER A 10 11.01 -14.10 -1.92
C SER A 10 11.86 -12.83 -1.75
N LYS A 11 13.02 -12.91 -1.09
CA LYS A 11 13.96 -11.79 -0.96
C LYS A 11 14.51 -11.35 -2.31
N GLU A 12 14.99 -12.29 -3.13
CA GLU A 12 15.50 -11.98 -4.46
C GLU A 12 14.41 -11.40 -5.37
N LEU A 13 13.19 -11.92 -5.29
CA LEU A 13 12.06 -11.39 -6.03
C LEU A 13 11.74 -9.94 -5.61
N MET A 14 11.81 -9.61 -4.33
CA MET A 14 11.53 -8.24 -3.85
C MET A 14 12.53 -7.18 -4.32
N LYS A 15 13.76 -7.57 -4.71
CA LYS A 15 14.71 -6.64 -5.35
C LYS A 15 14.19 -6.12 -6.68
N GLN A 16 13.30 -6.86 -7.34
CA GLN A 16 12.67 -6.44 -8.60
C GLN A 16 11.56 -5.40 -8.41
N HIS A 17 11.15 -5.07 -7.18
CA HIS A 17 10.12 -4.06 -6.93
C HIS A 17 10.65 -2.66 -7.28
N ASP A 18 9.87 -1.84 -7.98
CA ASP A 18 10.36 -0.56 -8.56
C ASP A 18 10.99 0.36 -7.51
N VAL A 19 10.32 0.55 -6.37
CA VAL A 19 10.83 1.37 -5.27
C VAL A 19 12.10 0.78 -4.64
N VAL A 20 12.16 -0.55 -4.48
CA VAL A 20 13.31 -1.21 -3.85
C VAL A 20 14.51 -1.19 -4.79
N ASN A 21 14.29 -1.46 -6.08
CA ASN A 21 15.29 -1.38 -7.13
C ASN A 21 15.86 0.04 -7.25
N ALA A 22 14.99 1.06 -7.26
CA ALA A 22 15.41 2.46 -7.31
C ALA A 22 16.26 2.84 -6.08
N LEU A 23 15.93 2.34 -4.89
CA LEU A 23 16.74 2.55 -3.68
C LEU A 23 18.09 1.80 -3.73
N MET A 24 18.16 0.63 -4.37
CA MET A 24 19.38 -0.18 -4.46
C MET A 24 20.36 0.33 -5.53
N ASN A 25 19.86 0.56 -6.74
CA ASN A 25 20.69 0.75 -7.93
C ASN A 25 20.74 2.20 -8.41
N GLY A 26 19.88 3.10 -7.88
CA GLY A 26 19.79 4.50 -8.32
C GLY A 26 19.15 4.68 -9.71
N ASP A 27 19.23 3.64 -10.55
CA ASP A 27 18.50 3.53 -11.80
C ASP A 27 16.99 3.44 -11.49
N SER A 28 16.21 4.38 -12.03
CA SER A 28 14.76 4.56 -11.81
C SER A 28 14.35 5.50 -10.67
N ILE A 29 15.11 6.55 -10.39
CA ILE A 29 14.70 7.59 -9.42
C ILE A 29 13.34 8.23 -9.72
N THR A 30 12.93 8.27 -11.00
CA THR A 30 11.59 8.70 -11.43
C THR A 30 10.48 7.83 -10.81
N ALA A 31 10.70 6.52 -10.68
CA ALA A 31 9.75 5.62 -10.02
C ALA A 31 9.55 6.02 -8.56
N LEU A 32 10.61 6.45 -7.88
CA LEU A 32 10.58 6.87 -6.48
C LEU A 32 10.03 8.29 -6.28
N LEU A 33 10.40 9.26 -7.12
CA LEU A 33 10.07 10.67 -6.90
C LEU A 33 8.77 11.13 -7.55
N VAL A 34 8.32 10.45 -8.61
CA VAL A 34 7.14 10.86 -9.39
C VAL A 34 6.04 9.81 -9.27
N PHE A 35 6.31 8.58 -9.73
CA PHE A 35 5.28 7.55 -9.80
C PHE A 35 4.82 7.10 -8.41
N PHE A 36 5.74 6.93 -7.47
CA PHE A 36 5.39 6.50 -6.13
C PHE A 36 4.46 7.49 -5.42
N PRO A 37 4.77 8.81 -5.28
CA PRO A 37 3.83 9.77 -4.69
C PRO A 37 2.51 9.86 -5.45
N LEU A 38 2.55 9.80 -6.79
CA LEU A 38 1.34 9.84 -7.60
C LEU A 38 0.42 8.66 -7.31
N THR A 39 0.98 7.45 -7.19
CA THR A 39 0.23 6.24 -6.81
C THR A 39 -0.39 6.40 -5.43
N MET A 40 0.35 6.91 -4.44
CA MET A 40 -0.19 7.13 -3.08
C MET A 40 -1.35 8.12 -3.09
N ILE A 41 -1.25 9.22 -3.86
CA ILE A 41 -2.33 10.19 -4.02
C ILE A 41 -3.54 9.53 -4.68
N MET A 42 -3.34 8.84 -5.80
CA MET A 42 -4.43 8.21 -6.55
C MET A 42 -5.17 7.16 -5.72
N GLU A 43 -4.44 6.32 -5.00
CA GLU A 43 -5.04 5.30 -4.14
C GLU A 43 -5.88 5.93 -3.03
N GLU A 44 -5.39 6.95 -2.35
CA GLU A 44 -6.16 7.62 -1.29
C GLU A 44 -7.37 8.39 -1.84
N LEU A 45 -7.26 9.01 -3.02
CA LEU A 45 -8.41 9.63 -3.69
C LEU A 45 -9.48 8.60 -4.08
N ILE A 46 -9.09 7.44 -4.60
CA ILE A 46 -10.04 6.38 -5.00
C ILE A 46 -10.68 5.74 -3.77
N PHE A 47 -9.86 5.26 -2.83
CA PHE A 47 -10.35 4.38 -1.76
C PHE A 47 -10.83 5.13 -0.53
N ARG A 48 -10.23 6.27 -0.17
CA ARG A 48 -10.67 7.06 1.00
C ARG A 48 -11.60 8.17 0.63
N TYR A 49 -11.31 8.95 -0.41
CA TYR A 49 -12.20 10.04 -0.76
C TYR A 49 -13.46 9.52 -1.48
N TYR A 50 -13.29 8.92 -2.66
CA TYR A 50 -14.40 8.54 -3.51
C TYR A 50 -15.21 7.37 -2.95
N LEU A 51 -14.57 6.23 -2.67
CA LEU A 51 -15.30 5.02 -2.26
C LEU A 51 -15.98 5.17 -0.89
N ILE A 52 -15.32 5.75 0.12
CA ILE A 52 -15.97 5.99 1.42
C ILE A 52 -17.06 7.06 1.26
N GLY A 53 -16.83 8.12 0.49
CA GLY A 53 -17.86 9.13 0.20
C GLY A 53 -19.11 8.52 -0.43
N LEU A 54 -18.94 7.65 -1.43
CA LEU A 54 -20.03 6.90 -2.07
C LEU A 54 -20.78 6.02 -1.06
N LEU A 55 -20.04 5.26 -0.25
CA LEU A 55 -20.62 4.36 0.75
C LEU A 55 -21.43 5.12 1.80
N LEU A 56 -20.92 6.26 2.28
CA LEU A 56 -21.57 7.07 3.30
C LEU A 56 -22.78 7.85 2.77
N ASN A 57 -22.63 8.49 1.60
CA ASN A 57 -23.61 9.48 1.13
C ASN A 57 -24.67 8.88 0.22
N GLU A 58 -24.29 7.99 -0.70
CA GLU A 58 -25.23 7.42 -1.69
C GLU A 58 -25.84 6.11 -1.19
N LEU A 59 -25.02 5.27 -0.55
CA LEU A 59 -25.46 3.95 -0.05
C LEU A 59 -25.87 3.99 1.43
N MET A 60 -25.72 5.14 2.09
CA MET A 60 -26.09 5.37 3.51
C MET A 60 -25.52 4.31 4.47
N VAL A 61 -24.33 3.78 4.14
CA VAL A 61 -23.65 2.77 4.95
C VAL A 61 -23.05 3.45 6.19
N GLY A 62 -23.21 2.85 7.36
CA GLY A 62 -22.59 3.37 8.58
C GLY A 62 -21.06 3.40 8.48
N PHE A 63 -20.42 4.41 9.07
CA PHE A 63 -18.99 4.70 8.88
C PHE A 63 -18.06 3.51 9.18
N LYS A 64 -18.36 2.70 10.20
CA LYS A 64 -17.56 1.51 10.55
C LYS A 64 -17.54 0.51 9.39
N LEU A 65 -18.70 0.27 8.79
CA LEU A 65 -18.83 -0.66 7.68
C LEU A 65 -18.23 -0.06 6.40
N ALA A 66 -18.40 1.25 6.17
CA ALA A 66 -17.78 1.94 5.04
C ALA A 66 -16.23 1.82 5.06
N ILE A 67 -15.60 1.98 6.23
CA ILE A 67 -14.16 1.79 6.40
C ILE A 67 -13.77 0.34 6.10
N VAL A 68 -14.49 -0.66 6.64
CA VAL A 68 -14.19 -2.08 6.41
C VAL A 68 -14.29 -2.43 4.93
N VAL A 69 -15.38 -2.01 4.25
CA VAL A 69 -15.58 -2.26 2.82
C VAL A 69 -14.49 -1.60 2.00
N SER A 70 -14.20 -0.31 2.23
CA SER A 70 -13.12 0.40 1.54
C SER A 70 -11.76 -0.28 1.75
N SER A 71 -11.48 -0.75 2.97
CA SER A 71 -10.23 -1.44 3.31
C SER A 71 -10.12 -2.81 2.62
N LEU A 72 -11.21 -3.56 2.53
CA LEU A 72 -11.27 -4.82 1.79
C LEU A 72 -11.05 -4.59 0.30
N THR A 73 -11.73 -3.60 -0.30
CA THR A 73 -11.55 -3.26 -1.72
C THR A 73 -10.12 -2.82 -2.01
N PHE A 74 -9.53 -1.99 -1.13
CA PHE A 74 -8.13 -1.56 -1.24
C PHE A 74 -7.15 -2.74 -1.11
N SER A 75 -7.41 -3.69 -0.22
CA SER A 75 -6.63 -4.92 -0.12
C SER A 75 -6.73 -5.77 -1.39
N ILE A 76 -7.94 -6.02 -1.90
CA ILE A 76 -8.18 -6.81 -3.11
C ILE A 76 -7.57 -6.16 -4.35
N TYR A 77 -7.55 -4.82 -4.42
CA TYR A 77 -6.86 -4.10 -5.49
C TYR A 77 -5.40 -4.54 -5.66
N HIS A 78 -4.72 -4.94 -4.57
CA HIS A 78 -3.33 -5.41 -4.60
C HIS A 78 -3.14 -6.86 -5.08
N VAL A 79 -4.20 -7.57 -5.49
CA VAL A 79 -4.07 -8.90 -6.08
C VAL A 79 -3.19 -8.88 -7.34
N HIS A 80 -3.10 -7.74 -8.03
CA HIS A 80 -2.24 -7.57 -9.21
C HIS A 80 -0.75 -7.88 -8.93
N ILE A 81 -0.30 -7.80 -7.68
CA ILE A 81 1.07 -8.13 -7.25
C ILE A 81 1.43 -9.58 -7.55
N TRP A 82 0.45 -10.48 -7.56
CA TRP A 82 0.64 -11.87 -7.95
C TRP A 82 1.24 -12.01 -9.35
N PHE A 83 0.82 -11.17 -10.30
CA PHE A 83 1.29 -11.25 -11.69
C PHE A 83 2.77 -10.91 -11.84
N ARG A 84 3.31 -10.09 -10.93
CA ARG A 84 4.72 -9.69 -10.94
C ARG A 84 5.59 -10.73 -10.23
N PHE A 85 5.29 -11.05 -8.97
CA PHE A 85 6.19 -11.86 -8.15
C PHE A 85 5.89 -13.36 -8.18
N LYS A 86 4.65 -13.77 -8.50
CA LYS A 86 4.19 -15.17 -8.48
C LYS A 86 4.51 -15.92 -7.17
N ASP A 87 4.63 -15.19 -6.07
CA ASP A 87 4.95 -15.70 -4.74
C ASP A 87 3.76 -15.45 -3.79
N LYS A 88 3.25 -16.54 -3.19
CA LYS A 88 2.07 -16.49 -2.32
C LYS A 88 2.33 -15.72 -1.03
N ASN A 89 3.55 -15.81 -0.48
CA ASN A 89 3.88 -15.14 0.76
C ASN A 89 4.00 -13.62 0.57
N ILE A 90 4.55 -13.20 -0.57
CA ILE A 90 4.56 -11.78 -0.97
C ILE A 90 3.11 -11.31 -1.13
N LEU A 91 2.29 -12.03 -1.90
CA LEU A 91 0.88 -11.67 -2.08
C LEU A 91 0.12 -11.53 -0.74
N ILE A 92 0.16 -12.56 0.12
CA ILE A 92 -0.53 -12.54 1.42
C ILE A 92 -0.04 -11.38 2.27
N SER A 93 1.27 -11.11 2.27
CA SER A 93 1.85 -9.99 3.01
C SER A 93 1.30 -8.65 2.55
N TYR A 94 1.16 -8.44 1.24
CA TYR A 94 0.57 -7.24 0.69
C TYR A 94 -0.91 -7.14 1.04
N LEU A 95 -1.71 -8.19 0.83
CA LEU A 95 -3.13 -8.17 1.14
C LEU A 95 -3.40 -7.80 2.61
N ILE A 96 -2.67 -8.42 3.55
CA ILE A 96 -2.80 -8.12 4.98
C ILE A 96 -2.35 -6.69 5.28
N SER A 97 -1.19 -6.28 4.77
CA SER A 97 -0.63 -4.95 5.09
C SER A 97 -1.49 -3.82 4.50
N SER A 98 -1.97 -3.97 3.27
CA SER A 98 -2.88 -3.03 2.62
C SER A 98 -4.23 -2.99 3.33
N PHE A 99 -4.77 -4.13 3.80
CA PHE A 99 -6.02 -4.13 4.58
C PHE A 99 -5.87 -3.35 5.89
N LEU A 100 -4.80 -3.58 6.65
CA LEU A 100 -4.53 -2.89 7.91
C LEU A 100 -4.29 -1.39 7.71
N LEU A 101 -3.50 -1.04 6.68
CA LEU A 101 -3.30 0.36 6.28
C LEU A 101 -4.62 1.01 5.87
N GLY A 102 -5.48 0.24 5.18
CA GLY A 102 -6.83 0.62 4.81
C GLY A 102 -7.66 1.08 6.00
N ILE A 103 -7.72 0.24 7.03
CA ILE A 103 -8.45 0.53 8.26
C ILE A 103 -7.87 1.78 8.92
N TYR A 104 -6.54 1.84 9.08
CA TYR A 104 -5.86 2.94 9.73
C TYR A 104 -6.14 4.28 9.02
N ASN A 105 -5.95 4.35 7.69
CA ASN A 105 -6.24 5.54 6.92
C ASN A 105 -7.74 5.89 6.89
N GLY A 106 -8.62 4.89 6.97
CA GLY A 106 -10.06 5.12 7.13
C GLY A 106 -10.40 5.90 8.40
N PHE A 107 -9.73 5.62 9.52
CA PHE A 107 -9.88 6.40 10.75
C PHE A 107 -9.23 7.79 10.66
N ILE A 108 -8.08 7.91 10.01
CA ILE A 108 -7.43 9.21 9.76
C ILE A 108 -8.33 10.12 8.93
N LEU A 109 -9.01 9.59 7.92
CA LEU A 109 -9.92 10.37 7.07
C LEU A 109 -10.96 11.11 7.90
N LEU A 110 -11.54 10.44 8.90
CA LEU A 110 -12.61 11.00 9.74
C LEU A 110 -12.13 12.10 10.69
N THR A 111 -10.83 12.17 10.98
CA THR A 111 -10.26 13.09 11.98
C THR A 111 -9.44 14.21 11.36
N LEU A 112 -8.66 13.91 10.31
CA LEU A 112 -7.67 14.80 9.73
C LEU A 112 -7.87 15.02 8.21
N GLY A 113 -8.79 14.29 7.58
CA GLY A 113 -9.11 14.41 6.17
C GLY A 113 -8.12 13.73 5.21
N VAL A 114 -8.42 13.81 3.91
CA VAL A 114 -7.72 13.03 2.86
C VAL A 114 -6.24 13.38 2.70
N PHE A 115 -5.86 14.65 2.90
CA PHE A 115 -4.44 15.06 2.81
C PHE A 115 -3.57 14.36 3.85
N ALA A 116 -4.08 14.19 5.07
CA ALA A 116 -3.38 13.43 6.10
C ALA A 116 -3.25 11.95 5.72
N CYS A 117 -4.29 11.36 5.12
CA CYS A 117 -4.22 9.99 4.62
C CYS A 117 -3.12 9.82 3.56
N ILE A 118 -2.99 10.74 2.60
CA ILE A 118 -1.94 10.72 1.56
C ILE A 118 -0.54 10.75 2.19
N ILE A 119 -0.32 11.67 3.13
CA ILE A 119 0.96 11.82 3.83
C ILE A 119 1.30 10.52 4.57
N VAL A 120 0.37 10.02 5.38
CA VAL A 120 0.58 8.81 6.19
C VAL A 120 0.80 7.58 5.31
N HIS A 121 0.03 7.40 4.25
CA HIS A 121 0.22 6.31 3.30
C HIS A 121 1.63 6.36 2.72
N THR A 122 2.01 7.52 2.17
CA THR A 122 3.30 7.72 1.50
C THR A 122 4.46 7.35 2.44
N PHE A 123 4.46 7.89 3.66
CA PHE A 123 5.53 7.63 4.61
C PHE A 123 5.55 6.19 5.11
N LEU A 124 4.40 5.60 5.44
CA LEU A 124 4.36 4.21 5.93
C LEU A 124 4.86 3.23 4.87
N VAL A 125 4.40 3.37 3.63
CA VAL A 125 4.83 2.49 2.54
C VAL A 125 6.29 2.71 2.19
N LEU A 126 6.77 3.97 2.17
CA LEU A 126 8.19 4.26 1.95
C LEU A 126 9.07 3.66 3.06
N ILE A 127 8.68 3.77 4.33
CA ILE A 127 9.40 3.18 5.46
C ILE A 127 9.44 1.65 5.32
N LEU A 128 8.34 1.02 4.92
CA LEU A 128 8.32 -0.42 4.67
C LEU A 128 9.33 -0.81 3.58
N TYR A 129 9.29 -0.16 2.42
CA TYR A 129 10.24 -0.45 1.34
C TYR A 129 11.68 -0.14 1.69
N TYR A 130 11.94 0.95 2.41
CA TYR A 130 13.26 1.29 2.90
C TYR A 130 13.81 0.23 3.87
N ASN A 131 12.96 -0.28 4.77
CA ASN A 131 13.35 -1.36 5.68
C ASN A 131 13.64 -2.68 4.95
N PHE A 132 12.92 -2.97 3.86
CA PHE A 132 13.26 -4.10 2.98
C PHE A 132 14.60 -3.89 2.29
N TYR A 133 14.79 -2.74 1.64
CA TYR A 133 16.04 -2.34 1.01
C TYR A 133 17.24 -2.54 1.96
N LYS A 134 17.18 -1.96 3.16
CA LYS A 134 18.27 -2.00 4.15
C LYS A 134 18.64 -3.42 4.59
N LYS A 135 17.69 -4.35 4.53
CA LYS A 135 17.91 -5.75 4.89
C LYS A 135 18.35 -6.61 3.71
N LEU A 136 18.09 -6.19 2.48
CA LEU A 136 18.58 -6.83 1.26
C LEU A 136 19.98 -6.35 0.88
N SER A 137 20.38 -5.16 1.36
CA SER A 137 21.71 -4.59 1.15
C SER A 137 22.75 -5.00 2.21
N LYS A 138 22.36 -5.84 3.18
CA LYS A 138 23.24 -6.44 4.20
C LYS A 138 23.46 -7.91 3.87
#